data_AF-A0A9E3XFL9-F1
#
_entry.id   AF-A0A9E3XFL9-F1
#
_cell.length_a   1.000
_cell.length_b   1.000
_cell.length_c   1.000
_cell.angle_alpha   90.00
_cell.angle_beta   90.00
_cell.angle_gamma   90.00
#
_symmetry.space_group_name_H-M   'P 1'
#
loop_
_entity.id
_entity.type
_entity.pdbx_description
1 polymer ?
#
loop_
_entity_poly.entity_id
_entity_poly.type
_entity_poly.pdbx_seq_one_letter_code
_entity_poly.pdbx_strand_id
1 'polypeptide(L)'
;MPNRDYKADVIIAGGGLAGLATAFELLDRGLQVLILERDKPEKLGGLAKESFGGILMVDTPLQRKAGIRDTPTLALADWHSYAEFEPGDDWPRQWAETYVHTSREIIYDWLSTRKVRFLPVVNWPERGMYRRGNSLPRWHIAWGTGFGIIEAVLMDLERHPRRRNLTIHYHHRVEELIRSNGAVSGCAGRLEDSGEPFTASGTVVVAAGGICGGDLRKVRQHWFREWGDPPPVILNGSHIFADGLLHDQVEAIGGNLTHLDKHWHYAAGIHYPNSPRPNHGLSLVPPRSALWMNAHGQRIGPPPLVGYTDTRYLVEQICRQPGQFSWQILNWK
;
A
#
# COMPACT_ATOMS: atom_id res chain seq x y z
N MET A 1 -14.13 -11.98 -33.18
CA MET A 1 -12.67 -12.15 -32.99
C MET A 1 -12.49 -13.21 -31.93
N PRO A 2 -11.53 -14.15 -32.06
CA PRO A 2 -11.34 -15.19 -31.04
C PRO A 2 -11.00 -14.52 -29.70
N ASN A 3 -11.70 -14.93 -28.65
CA ASN A 3 -11.42 -14.52 -27.28
C ASN A 3 -10.04 -15.04 -26.90
N ARG A 4 -9.19 -14.21 -26.29
CA ARG A 4 -7.90 -14.72 -25.78
C ARG A 4 -8.19 -15.53 -24.52
N ASP A 5 -7.86 -16.82 -24.55
CA ASP A 5 -8.13 -17.71 -23.43
C ASP A 5 -6.81 -18.20 -22.80
N TYR A 6 -6.64 -17.88 -21.52
CA TYR A 6 -5.47 -18.24 -20.72
C TYR A 6 -5.83 -19.33 -19.69
N LYS A 7 -4.81 -20.10 -19.28
CA LYS A 7 -4.96 -21.13 -18.24
C LYS A 7 -3.73 -21.21 -17.37
N ALA A 8 -3.94 -21.30 -16.06
CA ALA A 8 -2.90 -21.52 -15.06
C ALA A 8 -3.51 -22.23 -13.84
N ASP A 9 -2.66 -22.74 -12.94
CA ASP A 9 -3.15 -23.25 -11.65
C ASP A 9 -3.65 -22.07 -10.79
N VAL A 10 -2.88 -20.97 -10.79
CA VAL A 10 -3.21 -19.74 -10.09
C VAL A 10 -3.02 -18.51 -11.01
N ILE A 11 -4.02 -17.64 -11.00
CA ILE A 11 -4.04 -16.35 -11.68
C ILE A 11 -3.96 -15.25 -10.62
N ILE A 12 -3.02 -14.32 -10.78
CA ILE A 12 -2.82 -13.18 -9.90
C ILE A 12 -3.21 -11.92 -10.67
N ALA A 13 -4.28 -11.25 -10.22
CA ALA A 13 -4.71 -9.99 -10.79
C ALA A 13 -3.96 -8.83 -10.12
N GLY A 14 -2.88 -8.37 -10.76
CA GLY A 14 -2.01 -7.30 -10.29
C GLY A 14 -0.56 -7.75 -10.06
N GLY A 15 0.39 -7.07 -10.69
CA GLY A 15 1.84 -7.30 -10.61
C GLY A 15 2.55 -6.35 -9.64
N GLY A 16 1.88 -5.92 -8.57
CA GLY A 16 2.50 -5.20 -7.46
C GLY A 16 3.36 -6.11 -6.56
N LEU A 17 4.01 -5.57 -5.54
CA LEU A 17 4.84 -6.35 -4.61
C LEU A 17 4.10 -7.56 -4.00
N ALA A 18 2.82 -7.40 -3.63
CA ALA A 18 2.00 -8.50 -3.11
C ALA A 18 1.80 -9.62 -4.15
N GLY A 19 1.54 -9.26 -5.41
CA GLY A 19 1.41 -10.23 -6.51
C GLY A 19 2.71 -10.94 -6.83
N LEU A 20 3.83 -10.21 -6.85
CA LEU A 20 5.16 -10.78 -7.08
C LEU A 20 5.61 -11.71 -5.96
N ALA A 21 5.39 -11.34 -4.69
CA ALA A 21 5.67 -12.19 -3.54
C ALA A 21 4.80 -13.46 -3.57
N THR A 22 3.50 -13.31 -3.86
CA THR A 22 2.58 -14.45 -4.01
C THR A 22 3.05 -15.38 -5.14
N ALA A 23 3.44 -14.84 -6.28
CA ALA A 23 3.95 -15.63 -7.39
C ALA A 23 5.18 -16.44 -6.97
N PHE A 24 6.14 -15.82 -6.29
CA PHE A 24 7.31 -16.52 -5.78
C PHE A 24 6.94 -17.73 -4.91
N GLU A 25 6.08 -17.50 -3.91
CA GLU A 25 5.66 -18.55 -2.96
C GLU A 25 4.89 -19.70 -3.64
N LEU A 26 4.14 -19.40 -4.70
CA LEU A 26 3.42 -20.42 -5.48
C LEU A 26 4.36 -21.18 -6.42
N LEU A 27 5.37 -20.51 -6.97
CA LEU A 27 6.44 -21.19 -7.70
C LEU A 27 7.20 -22.14 -6.80
N ASP A 28 7.40 -21.79 -5.52
CA ASP A 28 8.00 -22.69 -4.52
C ASP A 28 7.19 -23.97 -4.29
N ARG A 29 5.89 -23.92 -4.58
CA ARG A 29 4.97 -25.07 -4.54
C ARG A 29 4.83 -25.78 -5.89
N GLY A 30 5.50 -25.30 -6.93
CA GLY A 30 5.56 -25.96 -8.24
C GLY A 30 4.39 -25.66 -9.16
N LEU A 31 3.56 -24.68 -8.79
CA LEU A 31 2.35 -24.32 -9.53
C LEU A 31 2.67 -23.52 -10.79
N GLN A 32 1.81 -23.59 -11.80
CA GLN A 32 1.77 -22.69 -12.94
C GLN A 32 1.08 -21.39 -12.53
N VAL A 33 1.79 -20.28 -12.62
CA VAL A 33 1.34 -18.97 -12.15
C VAL A 33 1.23 -18.01 -13.33
N LEU A 34 0.08 -17.35 -13.44
CA LEU A 34 -0.18 -16.28 -14.40
C LEU A 34 -0.39 -14.97 -13.66
N ILE A 35 0.45 -13.96 -13.90
CA ILE A 35 0.19 -12.59 -13.46
C ILE A 35 -0.45 -11.82 -14.61
N LEU A 36 -1.60 -11.20 -14.34
CA LEU A 36 -2.25 -10.23 -15.22
C LEU A 36 -2.00 -8.84 -14.66
N GLU A 37 -1.06 -8.11 -15.27
CA GLU A 37 -0.71 -6.73 -14.92
C GLU A 37 -1.39 -5.79 -15.91
N ARG A 38 -2.08 -4.78 -15.37
CA ARG A 38 -2.83 -3.80 -16.15
C ARG A 38 -1.92 -2.78 -16.80
N ASP A 39 -0.79 -2.45 -16.18
CA ASP A 39 0.17 -1.49 -16.70
C ASP A 39 1.23 -2.14 -17.62
N LYS A 40 2.17 -1.31 -18.07
CA LYS A 40 3.30 -1.64 -18.94
C LYS A 40 4.40 -2.37 -18.18
N PRO A 41 5.28 -3.12 -18.89
CA PRO A 41 6.41 -3.83 -18.28
C PRO A 41 7.28 -2.98 -17.37
N GLU A 42 7.56 -1.72 -17.73
CA GLU A 42 8.44 -0.84 -16.96
C GLU A 42 7.84 -0.42 -15.61
N LYS A 43 6.50 -0.53 -15.50
CA LYS A 43 5.69 -0.18 -14.32
C LYS A 43 5.39 -1.37 -13.40
N LEU A 44 5.84 -2.57 -13.77
CA LEU A 44 5.72 -3.75 -12.91
C LEU A 44 6.29 -3.46 -11.51
N GLY A 45 5.57 -3.89 -10.47
CA GLY A 45 5.79 -3.52 -9.08
C GLY A 45 4.81 -2.47 -8.55
N GLY A 46 4.11 -1.74 -9.44
CA GLY A 46 3.06 -0.79 -9.08
C GLY A 46 3.52 0.30 -8.11
N LEU A 47 2.63 0.73 -7.22
CA LEU A 47 2.94 1.79 -6.24
C LEU A 47 4.12 1.45 -5.33
N ALA A 48 4.36 0.17 -5.03
CA ALA A 48 5.48 -0.24 -4.19
C ALA A 48 6.82 0.18 -4.79
N LYS A 49 6.96 0.17 -6.13
CA LYS A 49 8.17 0.62 -6.84
C LYS A 49 8.45 2.12 -6.65
N GLU A 50 7.40 2.93 -6.51
CA GLU A 50 7.48 4.39 -6.33
C GLU A 50 7.55 4.79 -4.84
N SER A 51 7.49 3.81 -3.91
CA SER A 51 7.46 4.08 -2.47
C SER A 51 8.84 4.46 -1.90
N PHE A 52 8.83 5.11 -0.72
CA PHE A 52 10.03 5.40 0.05
C PHE A 52 10.73 4.13 0.61
N GLY A 53 10.12 2.95 0.45
CA GLY A 53 10.72 1.66 0.82
C GLY A 53 10.83 1.41 2.33
N GLY A 54 10.05 2.14 3.12
CA GLY A 54 9.97 1.96 4.56
C GLY A 54 8.95 0.89 4.95
N ILE A 55 9.38 -0.09 5.75
CA ILE A 55 8.57 -1.23 6.17
C ILE A 55 8.55 -1.31 7.69
N LEU A 56 7.37 -1.51 8.27
CA LEU A 56 7.25 -1.80 9.70
C LEU A 56 7.61 -3.26 9.96
N MET A 57 8.61 -3.52 10.79
CA MET A 57 8.99 -4.88 11.20
C MET A 57 9.35 -4.89 12.68
N VAL A 58 9.12 -6.04 13.32
CA VAL A 58 9.22 -6.20 14.78
C VAL A 58 10.32 -7.18 15.13
N ASP A 59 11.07 -6.86 16.19
CA ASP A 59 12.17 -7.68 16.75
C ASP A 59 13.20 -8.19 15.70
N THR A 60 13.64 -7.29 14.83
CA THR A 60 14.60 -7.62 13.76
C THR A 60 16.04 -7.68 14.29
N PRO A 61 16.95 -8.41 13.60
CA PRO A 61 18.39 -8.35 13.88
C PRO A 61 18.95 -6.93 13.87
N LEU A 62 18.40 -6.04 13.04
CA LEU A 62 18.81 -4.65 12.97
C LEU A 62 18.41 -3.85 14.21
N GLN A 63 17.18 -4.04 14.72
CA GLN A 63 16.74 -3.44 15.99
C GLN A 63 17.62 -3.90 17.15
N ARG A 64 17.89 -5.21 17.25
CA ARG A 64 18.75 -5.79 18.29
C ARG A 64 20.17 -5.20 18.25
N LYS A 65 20.76 -5.09 17.05
CA LYS A 65 22.09 -4.49 16.85
C LYS A 65 22.13 -3.02 17.25
N ALA A 66 21.02 -2.29 17.08
CA ALA A 66 20.87 -0.90 17.50
C ALA A 66 20.53 -0.75 19.00
N GLY A 67 20.48 -1.84 19.78
CA GLY A 67 20.11 -1.82 21.19
C GLY A 67 18.62 -1.62 21.47
N ILE A 68 17.77 -1.70 20.43
CA ILE A 68 16.31 -1.58 20.54
C ILE A 68 15.75 -2.93 20.98
N ARG A 69 15.23 -2.99 22.21
CA ARG A 69 14.62 -4.19 22.81
C ARG A 69 13.13 -4.25 22.50
N ASP A 70 12.80 -4.58 21.26
CA ASP A 70 11.41 -4.70 20.80
C ASP A 70 10.86 -6.12 20.98
N THR A 71 9.54 -6.26 21.07
CA THR A 71 8.85 -7.56 21.16
C THR A 71 7.51 -7.52 20.43
N PRO A 72 7.03 -8.66 19.88
CA PRO A 72 5.68 -8.75 19.33
C PRO A 72 4.59 -8.29 20.30
N THR A 73 4.69 -8.65 21.58
CA THR A 73 3.73 -8.21 22.61
C THR A 73 3.68 -6.70 22.76
N LEU A 74 4.84 -6.04 22.80
CA LEU A 74 4.92 -4.57 22.87
C LEU A 74 4.37 -3.92 21.60
N ALA A 75 4.72 -4.45 20.43
CA ALA A 75 4.24 -3.95 19.14
C ALA A 75 2.72 -4.13 19.00
N LEU A 76 2.16 -5.26 19.46
CA LEU A 76 0.73 -5.52 19.45
C LEU A 76 -0.02 -4.54 20.35
N ALA A 77 0.52 -4.27 21.54
CA ALA A 77 -0.06 -3.28 22.46
C ALA A 77 -0.07 -1.88 21.84
N ASP A 78 1.02 -1.46 21.19
CA ASP A 78 1.10 -0.19 20.45
C ASP A 78 0.12 -0.15 19.27
N TRP A 79 -0.08 -1.28 18.57
CA TRP A 79 -1.06 -1.37 17.48
C TRP A 79 -2.49 -1.23 18.01
N HIS A 80 -2.84 -1.98 19.08
CA HIS A 80 -4.17 -1.94 19.69
C HIS A 80 -4.52 -0.57 20.28
N SER A 81 -3.55 0.18 20.79
CA SER A 81 -3.81 1.52 21.32
C SER A 81 -4.15 2.56 20.24
N TYR A 82 -3.89 2.24 18.98
CA TYR A 82 -4.00 3.18 17.87
C TYR A 82 -4.97 2.76 16.75
N ALA A 83 -5.24 1.46 16.60
CA ALA A 83 -6.07 0.93 15.52
C ALA A 83 -7.57 1.27 15.64
N GLU A 84 -8.01 1.78 16.80
CA GLU A 84 -9.41 2.12 17.06
C GLU A 84 -10.35 0.94 16.76
N PHE A 85 -9.93 -0.26 17.19
CA PHE A 85 -10.67 -1.47 16.88
C PHE A 85 -12.05 -1.50 17.55
N GLU A 86 -13.07 -1.85 16.77
CA GLU A 86 -14.44 -2.04 17.24
C GLU A 86 -14.68 -3.48 17.76
N PRO A 87 -15.81 -3.76 18.43
CA PRO A 87 -16.15 -5.11 18.88
C PRO A 87 -16.23 -6.18 17.77
N GLY A 88 -16.45 -5.79 16.51
CA GLY A 88 -16.52 -6.71 15.36
C GLY A 88 -15.22 -6.89 14.57
N ASP A 89 -14.10 -6.29 15.02
CA ASP A 89 -12.83 -6.28 14.29
C ASP A 89 -11.99 -7.56 14.48
N ASP A 90 -12.61 -8.72 14.34
CA ASP A 90 -11.94 -10.02 14.52
C ASP A 90 -10.81 -10.22 13.51
N TRP A 91 -11.07 -9.98 12.21
CA TRP A 91 -10.05 -10.13 11.16
C TRP A 91 -8.93 -9.08 11.24
N PRO A 92 -9.21 -7.77 11.44
CA PRO A 92 -8.16 -6.79 11.67
C PRO A 92 -7.27 -7.10 12.88
N ARG A 93 -7.85 -7.61 14.00
CA ARG A 93 -7.07 -8.01 15.18
C ARG A 93 -6.18 -9.22 14.88
N GLN A 94 -6.72 -10.26 14.24
CA GLN A 94 -5.93 -11.42 13.82
C GLN A 94 -4.82 -11.05 12.85
N TRP A 95 -5.08 -10.09 11.94
CA TRP A 95 -4.06 -9.57 11.03
C TRP A 95 -2.96 -8.83 11.79
N ALA A 96 -3.31 -7.96 12.74
CA ALA A 96 -2.33 -7.24 13.56
C ALA A 96 -1.45 -8.22 14.36
N GLU A 97 -2.06 -9.21 15.03
CA GLU A 97 -1.35 -10.26 15.76
C GLU A 97 -0.42 -11.05 14.83
N THR A 98 -0.95 -11.55 13.71
CA THR A 98 -0.15 -12.30 12.72
C THR A 98 1.04 -11.46 12.25
N TYR A 99 0.81 -10.19 11.89
CA TYR A 99 1.84 -9.31 11.35
C TYR A 99 2.96 -9.06 12.37
N VAL A 100 2.65 -8.68 13.61
CA VAL A 100 3.69 -8.37 14.61
C VAL A 100 4.49 -9.60 15.01
N HIS A 101 3.88 -10.78 15.00
CA HIS A 101 4.56 -12.04 15.33
C HIS A 101 5.42 -12.57 14.18
N THR A 102 5.04 -12.32 12.93
CA THR A 102 5.69 -12.96 11.77
C THR A 102 6.54 -12.00 10.92
N SER A 103 6.39 -10.68 11.06
CA SER A 103 7.04 -9.68 10.18
C SER A 103 8.56 -9.84 10.05
N ARG A 104 9.26 -10.31 11.09
CA ARG A 104 10.68 -10.63 10.98
C ARG A 104 10.92 -11.75 9.96
N GLU A 105 10.24 -12.88 10.10
CA GLU A 105 10.45 -14.04 9.23
C GLU A 105 9.94 -13.77 7.81
N ILE A 106 8.66 -13.40 7.69
CA ILE A 106 7.99 -13.35 6.39
C ILE A 106 8.34 -12.09 5.59
N ILE A 107 8.98 -11.08 6.21
CA ILE A 107 9.40 -9.85 5.54
C ILE A 107 10.89 -9.64 5.65
N TYR A 108 11.45 -9.49 6.85
CA TYR A 108 12.87 -9.16 7.01
C TYR A 108 13.77 -10.27 6.44
N ASP A 109 13.58 -11.52 6.86
CA ASP A 109 14.41 -12.64 6.43
C ASP A 109 14.15 -12.99 4.95
N TRP A 110 12.89 -12.94 4.52
CA TRP A 110 12.48 -13.13 3.13
C TRP A 110 13.15 -12.12 2.18
N LEU A 111 13.11 -10.83 2.50
CA LEU A 111 13.76 -9.78 1.71
C LEU A 111 15.29 -9.87 1.80
N SER A 112 15.84 -10.18 2.98
CA SER A 112 17.29 -10.30 3.19
C SER A 112 17.90 -11.44 2.37
N THR A 113 17.20 -12.58 2.27
CA THR A 113 17.61 -13.71 1.40
C THR A 113 17.71 -13.28 -0.07
N ARG A 114 16.89 -12.32 -0.47
CA ARG A 114 16.86 -11.71 -1.81
C ARG A 114 17.80 -10.52 -1.96
N LYS A 115 18.74 -10.38 -1.02
CA LYS A 115 19.78 -9.34 -1.02
C LYS A 115 19.24 -7.92 -0.87
N VAL A 116 17.98 -7.75 -0.45
CA VAL A 116 17.50 -6.45 0.02
C VAL A 116 18.20 -6.16 1.34
N ARG A 117 18.81 -4.98 1.42
CA ARG A 117 19.46 -4.49 2.63
C ARG A 117 18.69 -3.29 3.15
N PHE A 118 18.75 -3.08 4.45
CA PHE A 118 18.13 -1.92 5.10
C PHE A 118 19.20 -0.93 5.57
N LEU A 119 18.84 0.36 5.66
CA LEU A 119 19.69 1.38 6.28
C LEU A 119 20.09 0.92 7.69
N PRO A 120 21.32 1.18 8.15
CA PRO A 120 21.77 0.77 9.49
C PRO A 120 21.19 1.64 10.62
N VAL A 121 19.97 2.14 10.44
CA VAL A 121 19.21 2.94 11.39
C VAL A 121 17.73 2.54 11.29
N VAL A 122 17.12 2.21 12.42
CA VAL A 122 15.68 1.96 12.51
C VAL A 122 15.00 3.27 12.87
N ASN A 123 14.06 3.69 12.04
CA ASN A 123 13.42 5.00 12.16
C ASN A 123 12.10 4.92 12.91
N TRP A 124 11.64 6.09 13.36
CA TRP A 124 10.30 6.26 13.89
C TRP A 124 9.33 6.41 12.72
N PRO A 125 8.29 5.56 12.63
CA PRO A 125 7.19 5.81 11.71
C PRO A 125 6.37 6.99 12.25
N GLU A 126 5.65 6.80 13.36
CA GLU A 126 4.91 7.81 14.11
C GLU A 126 4.90 7.46 15.60
N ARG A 127 4.85 8.48 16.47
CA ARG A 127 4.95 8.33 17.93
C ARG A 127 3.61 8.42 18.68
N GLY A 128 2.55 8.86 18.00
CA GLY A 128 1.31 9.28 18.62
C GLY A 128 1.42 10.69 19.23
N MET A 129 0.30 11.40 19.29
CA MET A 129 0.23 12.74 19.88
C MET A 129 -0.44 12.73 21.27
N TYR A 130 -1.67 12.21 21.35
CA TYR A 130 -2.47 12.16 22.60
C TYR A 130 -2.76 10.75 23.10
N ARG A 131 -2.44 9.75 22.28
CA ARG A 131 -2.52 8.34 22.61
C ARG A 131 -1.16 7.72 22.33
N ARG A 132 -0.89 6.60 22.98
CA ARG A 132 0.32 5.82 22.75
C ARG A 132 0.34 5.33 21.30
N GLY A 133 1.31 5.79 20.52
CA GLY A 133 1.65 5.23 19.21
C GLY A 133 2.77 4.20 19.34
N ASN A 134 3.76 4.24 18.46
CA ASN A 134 4.91 3.36 18.59
C ASN A 134 5.75 3.73 19.81
N SER A 135 6.02 2.76 20.67
CA SER A 135 6.93 2.89 21.82
C SER A 135 8.40 2.81 21.42
N LEU A 136 8.71 2.18 20.28
CA LEU A 136 10.06 1.95 19.77
C LEU A 136 10.13 2.22 18.26
N PRO A 137 11.33 2.50 17.70
CA PRO A 137 11.53 2.58 16.27
C PRO A 137 11.30 1.20 15.61
N ARG A 138 10.45 1.16 14.58
CA ARG A 138 10.11 -0.05 13.80
C ARG A 138 10.14 0.14 12.29
N TRP A 139 10.48 1.34 11.81
CA TRP A 139 10.42 1.68 10.40
C TRP A 139 11.79 1.46 9.74
N HIS A 140 11.87 0.39 8.94
CA HIS A 140 13.09 -0.07 8.29
C HIS A 140 13.07 0.38 6.83
N ILE A 141 14.02 1.21 6.44
CA ILE A 141 14.10 1.74 5.07
C ILE A 141 15.05 0.88 4.25
N ALA A 142 14.57 0.33 3.14
CA ALA A 142 15.41 -0.42 2.21
C ALA A 142 16.39 0.50 1.46
N TRP A 143 17.62 0.02 1.25
CA TRP A 143 18.54 0.65 0.30
C TRP A 143 17.93 0.59 -1.11
N GLY A 144 17.91 1.73 -1.81
CA GLY A 144 17.24 1.86 -3.10
C GLY A 144 15.72 2.02 -3.00
N THR A 145 15.17 2.24 -1.79
CA THR A 145 13.74 2.46 -1.51
C THR A 145 12.84 1.33 -2.05
N GLY A 146 11.58 1.63 -2.35
CA GLY A 146 10.65 0.67 -2.94
C GLY A 146 11.13 0.11 -4.29
N PHE A 147 11.84 0.93 -5.07
CA PHE A 147 12.43 0.51 -6.34
C PHE A 147 13.42 -0.65 -6.13
N GLY A 148 14.35 -0.52 -5.19
CA GLY A 148 15.33 -1.54 -4.87
C GLY A 148 14.72 -2.84 -4.35
N ILE A 149 13.60 -2.75 -3.63
CA ILE A 149 12.82 -3.94 -3.21
C ILE A 149 12.27 -4.66 -4.44
N ILE A 150 11.58 -3.94 -5.33
CA ILE A 150 10.97 -4.53 -6.53
C ILE A 150 12.03 -5.15 -7.43
N GLU A 151 13.12 -4.43 -7.71
CA GLU A 151 14.21 -4.95 -8.55
C GLU A 151 14.82 -6.23 -7.96
N ALA A 152 15.04 -6.28 -6.65
CA ALA A 152 15.57 -7.47 -5.99
C ALA A 152 14.62 -8.67 -6.10
N VAL A 153 13.31 -8.46 -5.89
CA VAL A 153 12.30 -9.51 -6.02
C VAL A 153 12.18 -10.00 -7.47
N LEU A 154 12.20 -9.09 -8.45
CA LEU A 154 12.17 -9.45 -9.87
C LEU A 154 13.42 -10.24 -10.28
N MET A 155 14.61 -9.81 -9.84
CA MET A 155 15.85 -10.54 -10.10
C MET A 155 15.84 -11.95 -9.51
N ASP A 156 15.22 -12.12 -8.34
CA ASP A 156 15.11 -13.43 -7.69
C ASP A 156 14.08 -14.32 -8.37
N LEU A 157 12.94 -13.76 -8.80
CA LEU A 157 11.96 -14.45 -9.63
C LEU A 157 12.59 -14.95 -10.93
N GLU A 158 13.34 -14.11 -11.64
CA GLU A 158 14.03 -14.49 -12.89
C GLU A 158 15.07 -15.61 -12.68
N ARG A 159 15.68 -15.69 -11.50
CA ARG A 159 16.63 -16.76 -11.13
C ARG A 159 15.96 -17.98 -10.51
N HIS A 160 14.65 -17.93 -10.27
CA HIS A 160 13.94 -19.00 -9.58
C HIS A 160 14.05 -20.32 -10.39
N PRO A 161 14.33 -21.47 -9.75
CA PRO A 161 14.51 -22.75 -10.46
C PRO A 161 13.29 -23.17 -11.32
N ARG A 162 12.10 -22.68 -10.96
CA ARG A 162 10.84 -22.91 -11.67
C ARG A 162 10.32 -21.66 -12.39
N ARG A 163 11.19 -20.71 -12.75
CA ARG A 163 10.83 -19.49 -13.50
C ARG A 163 9.98 -19.75 -14.74
N ARG A 164 10.18 -20.89 -15.41
CA ARG A 164 9.37 -21.33 -16.57
C ARG A 164 7.88 -21.52 -16.28
N ASN A 165 7.49 -21.68 -15.01
CA ASN A 165 6.10 -21.82 -14.58
C ASN A 165 5.41 -20.46 -14.39
N LEU A 166 6.14 -19.34 -14.50
CA LEU A 166 5.59 -18.00 -14.37
C LEU A 166 5.40 -17.36 -15.75
N THR A 167 4.17 -16.96 -16.03
CA THR A 167 3.83 -16.10 -17.17
C THR A 167 3.32 -14.76 -16.65
N ILE A 168 3.77 -13.66 -17.26
CA ILE A 168 3.28 -12.31 -16.96
C ILE A 168 2.72 -11.72 -18.25
N HIS A 169 1.46 -11.30 -18.20
CA HIS A 169 0.80 -10.59 -19.28
C HIS A 169 0.51 -9.15 -18.84
N TYR A 170 1.06 -8.20 -19.60
CA TYR A 170 0.94 -6.76 -19.39
C TYR A 170 -0.22 -6.18 -20.17
N HIS A 171 -0.68 -4.98 -19.84
CA HIS A 171 -1.87 -4.35 -20.44
C HIS A 171 -3.15 -5.15 -20.23
N HIS A 172 -3.22 -6.07 -19.25
CA HIS A 172 -4.39 -6.89 -18.98
C HIS A 172 -5.18 -6.30 -17.82
N ARG A 173 -6.25 -5.54 -18.15
CA ARG A 173 -7.21 -5.09 -17.14
C ARG A 173 -8.18 -6.22 -16.85
N VAL A 174 -8.03 -6.85 -15.69
CA VAL A 174 -9.05 -7.75 -15.14
C VAL A 174 -10.26 -6.92 -14.71
N GLU A 175 -11.45 -7.29 -15.16
CA GLU A 175 -12.69 -6.55 -14.92
C GLU A 175 -13.73 -7.36 -14.14
N GLU A 176 -13.66 -8.71 -14.22
CA GLU A 176 -14.70 -9.59 -13.68
C GLU A 176 -14.12 -10.89 -13.11
N LEU A 177 -14.76 -11.43 -12.08
CA LEU A 177 -14.47 -12.76 -11.52
C LEU A 177 -15.48 -13.77 -12.05
N ILE A 178 -14.99 -14.83 -12.71
CA ILE A 178 -15.82 -15.88 -13.30
C ILE A 178 -16.16 -16.89 -12.22
N ARG A 179 -17.44 -17.23 -12.09
CA ARG A 179 -17.93 -18.25 -11.15
C ARG A 179 -18.47 -19.48 -11.87
N SER A 180 -18.20 -20.64 -11.30
CA SER A 180 -18.78 -21.92 -11.70
C SER A 180 -19.06 -22.75 -10.45
N ASN A 181 -20.24 -23.34 -10.37
CA ASN A 181 -20.67 -24.18 -9.24
C ASN A 181 -20.48 -23.52 -7.86
N GLY A 182 -20.79 -22.23 -7.76
CA GLY A 182 -20.69 -21.45 -6.52
C GLY A 182 -19.28 -20.96 -6.17
N ALA A 183 -18.23 -21.47 -6.81
CA ALA A 183 -16.83 -21.07 -6.59
C ALA A 183 -16.31 -20.15 -7.70
N VAL A 184 -15.29 -19.35 -7.39
CA VAL A 184 -14.53 -18.61 -8.41
C VAL A 184 -13.65 -19.60 -9.17
N SER A 185 -13.73 -19.58 -10.50
CA SER A 185 -13.02 -20.51 -11.40
C SER A 185 -12.11 -19.79 -12.39
N GLY A 186 -12.05 -18.47 -12.35
CA GLY A 186 -11.24 -17.67 -13.26
C GLY A 186 -11.59 -16.19 -13.21
N CYS A 187 -11.08 -15.43 -14.18
CA CYS A 187 -11.39 -14.02 -14.35
C CYS A 187 -11.48 -13.64 -15.83
N ALA A 188 -12.17 -12.54 -16.13
CA ALA A 188 -12.28 -11.98 -17.46
C ALA A 188 -11.88 -10.50 -17.43
N GLY A 189 -11.55 -9.97 -18.60
CA GLY A 189 -11.17 -8.57 -18.73
C GLY A 189 -10.90 -8.16 -20.16
N ARG A 190 -10.22 -7.02 -20.30
CA ARG A 190 -9.86 -6.43 -21.59
C ARG A 190 -8.42 -5.96 -21.62
N LEU A 191 -7.84 -5.94 -22.82
CA LEU A 191 -6.55 -5.31 -23.03
C LEU A 191 -6.69 -3.79 -22.98
N GLU A 192 -5.81 -3.10 -22.25
CA GLU A 192 -5.81 -1.63 -22.15
C GLU A 192 -5.60 -0.96 -23.52
N ASP A 193 -4.75 -1.53 -24.38
CA ASP A 193 -4.39 -0.91 -25.65
C ASP A 193 -5.46 -1.09 -26.74
N SER A 194 -6.08 -2.27 -26.81
CA SER A 194 -6.99 -2.65 -27.92
C SER A 194 -8.46 -2.81 -27.53
N GLY A 195 -8.76 -2.95 -26.23
CA GLY A 195 -10.10 -3.29 -25.74
C GLY A 195 -10.55 -4.73 -26.04
N GLU A 196 -9.67 -5.55 -26.64
CA GLU A 196 -9.93 -6.96 -26.93
C GLU A 196 -10.24 -7.72 -25.64
N PRO A 197 -11.31 -8.54 -25.60
CA PRO A 197 -11.63 -9.33 -24.43
C PRO A 197 -10.67 -10.50 -24.26
N PHE A 198 -10.48 -10.91 -23.01
CA PHE A 198 -9.80 -12.14 -22.65
C PHE A 198 -10.51 -12.86 -21.49
N THR A 199 -10.25 -14.15 -21.36
CA THR A 199 -10.57 -14.93 -20.17
C THR A 199 -9.36 -15.69 -19.66
N ALA A 200 -9.32 -15.94 -18.36
CA ALA A 200 -8.30 -16.77 -17.73
C ALA A 200 -8.97 -17.74 -16.75
N SER A 201 -8.65 -19.04 -16.86
CA SER A 201 -9.20 -20.09 -15.99
C SER A 201 -8.15 -20.58 -14.98
N GLY A 202 -8.53 -20.66 -13.70
CA GLY A 202 -7.64 -21.04 -12.59
C GLY A 202 -8.12 -20.47 -11.25
N THR A 203 -7.39 -20.78 -10.16
CA THR A 203 -7.64 -20.14 -8.86
C THR A 203 -7.24 -18.67 -8.94
N VAL A 204 -8.06 -17.73 -8.48
CA VAL A 204 -7.78 -16.29 -8.60
C VAL A 204 -7.30 -15.71 -7.27
N VAL A 205 -6.19 -14.98 -7.30
CA VAL A 205 -5.71 -14.11 -6.23
C VAL A 205 -5.84 -12.65 -6.70
N VAL A 206 -6.54 -11.83 -5.92
CA VAL A 206 -6.66 -10.39 -6.18
C VAL A 206 -5.51 -9.65 -5.48
N ALA A 207 -4.64 -9.01 -6.25
CA ALA A 207 -3.49 -8.22 -5.78
C ALA A 207 -3.43 -6.84 -6.46
N ALA A 208 -4.60 -6.22 -6.66
CA ALA A 208 -4.78 -5.02 -7.50
C ALA A 208 -4.51 -3.67 -6.81
N GLY A 209 -3.93 -3.67 -5.61
CA GLY A 209 -3.72 -2.46 -4.83
C GLY A 209 -4.98 -1.99 -4.10
N GLY A 210 -5.10 -0.69 -3.84
CA GLY A 210 -6.20 -0.10 -3.07
C GLY A 210 -7.26 0.62 -3.91
N ILE A 211 -8.01 1.51 -3.26
CA ILE A 211 -9.07 2.34 -3.88
C ILE A 211 -8.73 3.83 -3.96
N CYS A 212 -7.52 4.21 -3.49
CA CYS A 212 -7.13 5.62 -3.34
C CYS A 212 -6.40 6.19 -4.55
N GLY A 213 -6.40 5.49 -5.69
CA GLY A 213 -5.79 5.96 -6.93
C GLY A 213 -6.76 5.87 -8.11
N GLY A 214 -6.38 6.38 -9.28
CA GLY A 214 -7.25 6.42 -10.46
C GLY A 214 -8.52 7.26 -10.26
N ASP A 215 -9.56 6.65 -9.69
CA ASP A 215 -10.87 7.24 -9.43
C ASP A 215 -11.00 7.82 -8.01
N LEU A 216 -10.68 9.10 -7.87
CA LEU A 216 -10.84 9.81 -6.59
C LEU A 216 -12.30 9.95 -6.14
N ARG A 217 -13.30 9.59 -6.96
CA ARG A 217 -14.71 9.57 -6.52
C ARG A 217 -14.94 8.52 -5.45
N LYS A 218 -14.27 7.35 -5.51
CA LYS A 218 -14.35 6.34 -4.46
C LYS A 218 -13.79 6.83 -3.14
N VAL A 219 -12.65 7.53 -3.17
CA VAL A 219 -12.09 8.18 -1.97
C VAL A 219 -13.09 9.13 -1.34
N ARG A 220 -13.82 9.92 -2.16
CA ARG A 220 -14.85 10.83 -1.68
C ARG A 220 -16.09 10.11 -1.14
N GLN A 221 -16.51 9.03 -1.80
CA GLN A 221 -17.65 8.20 -1.38
C GLN A 221 -17.40 7.57 -0.01
N HIS A 222 -16.19 7.07 0.22
CA HIS A 222 -15.76 6.48 1.48
C HIS A 222 -14.96 7.47 2.34
N TRP A 223 -15.17 8.78 2.20
CA TRP A 223 -14.46 9.73 3.04
C TRP A 223 -14.87 9.58 4.51
N PHE A 224 -13.88 9.59 5.42
CA PHE A 224 -14.15 9.51 6.85
C PHE A 224 -14.86 10.78 7.34
N ARG A 225 -16.17 10.68 7.54
CA ARG A 225 -17.07 11.84 7.73
C ARG A 225 -16.80 12.66 8.98
N GLU A 226 -16.16 12.09 10.01
CA GLU A 226 -15.81 12.84 11.21
C GLU A 226 -14.75 13.94 10.95
N TRP A 227 -14.02 13.86 9.83
CA TRP A 227 -13.13 14.92 9.38
C TRP A 227 -13.85 16.07 8.66
N GLY A 228 -15.16 15.96 8.46
CA GLY A 228 -15.97 16.87 7.64
C GLY A 228 -16.05 16.42 6.18
N ASP A 229 -16.36 17.35 5.29
CA ASP A 229 -16.42 17.09 3.86
C ASP A 229 -15.02 16.90 3.25
N PRO A 230 -14.88 16.02 2.24
CA PRO A 230 -13.61 15.82 1.57
C PRO A 230 -13.10 17.12 0.91
N PRO A 231 -11.80 17.43 1.00
CA PRO A 231 -11.23 18.64 0.41
C PRO A 231 -11.62 18.82 -1.07
N PRO A 232 -11.83 20.06 -1.55
CA PRO A 232 -12.17 20.31 -2.95
C PRO A 232 -11.09 19.77 -3.89
N VAL A 233 -9.82 19.88 -3.49
CA VAL A 233 -8.67 19.30 -4.19
C VAL A 233 -8.07 18.19 -3.34
N ILE A 234 -8.02 16.97 -3.88
CA ILE A 234 -7.32 15.84 -3.29
C ILE A 234 -6.19 15.46 -4.24
N LEU A 235 -4.97 15.40 -3.72
CA LEU A 235 -3.82 14.95 -4.50
C LEU A 235 -3.74 13.42 -4.51
N ASN A 236 -3.51 12.86 -5.69
CA ASN A 236 -3.35 11.44 -5.91
C ASN A 236 -1.85 11.07 -5.91
N GLY A 237 -1.38 10.49 -4.82
CA GLY A 237 -0.04 9.87 -4.72
C GLY A 237 -0.06 8.35 -4.90
N SER A 238 -1.22 7.75 -5.21
CA SER A 238 -1.37 6.31 -5.42
C SER A 238 -1.21 5.94 -6.91
N HIS A 239 -1.24 4.64 -7.20
CA HIS A 239 -1.20 4.15 -8.58
C HIS A 239 -2.45 4.57 -9.36
N ILE A 240 -2.31 4.95 -10.63
CA ILE A 240 -3.45 5.42 -11.46
C ILE A 240 -4.51 4.34 -11.71
N PHE A 241 -4.18 3.08 -11.47
CA PHE A 241 -5.09 1.94 -11.64
C PHE A 241 -5.57 1.34 -10.32
N ALA A 242 -5.26 1.97 -9.18
CA ALA A 242 -5.81 1.59 -7.88
C ALA A 242 -7.23 2.16 -7.69
N ASP A 243 -8.12 1.83 -8.63
CA ASP A 243 -9.45 2.43 -8.83
C ASP A 243 -10.58 1.65 -8.14
N GLY A 244 -10.25 0.61 -7.38
CA GLY A 244 -11.23 -0.21 -6.67
C GLY A 244 -12.11 -1.12 -7.51
N LEU A 245 -11.90 -1.23 -8.83
CA LEU A 245 -12.74 -2.08 -9.69
C LEU A 245 -12.84 -3.52 -9.18
N LEU A 246 -11.72 -4.15 -8.82
CA LEU A 246 -11.74 -5.52 -8.31
C LEU A 246 -12.27 -5.64 -6.88
N HIS A 247 -12.33 -4.54 -6.12
CA HIS A 247 -13.02 -4.56 -4.84
C HIS A 247 -14.52 -4.73 -5.10
N ASP A 248 -15.09 -3.91 -6.00
CA ASP A 248 -16.51 -4.00 -6.37
C ASP A 248 -16.87 -5.39 -6.90
N GLN A 249 -15.98 -6.01 -7.68
CA GLN A 249 -16.18 -7.38 -8.16
C GLN A 249 -16.19 -8.41 -7.03
N VAL A 250 -15.30 -8.26 -6.05
CA VAL A 250 -15.28 -9.12 -4.86
C VAL A 250 -16.55 -8.95 -4.04
N GLU A 251 -17.02 -7.72 -3.82
CA GLU A 251 -18.28 -7.43 -3.14
C GLU A 251 -19.48 -8.03 -3.88
N ALA A 252 -19.55 -7.85 -5.20
CA ALA A 252 -20.64 -8.35 -6.05
C ALA A 252 -20.83 -9.87 -5.98
N ILE A 253 -19.77 -10.63 -5.66
CA ILE A 253 -19.83 -12.09 -5.49
C ILE A 253 -20.01 -12.54 -4.04
N GLY A 254 -20.20 -11.60 -3.11
CA GLY A 254 -20.41 -11.86 -1.68
C GLY A 254 -19.14 -11.86 -0.83
N GLY A 255 -18.03 -11.32 -1.34
CA GLY A 255 -16.82 -11.10 -0.57
C GLY A 255 -17.00 -9.99 0.48
N ASN A 256 -16.35 -10.15 1.63
CA ASN A 256 -16.44 -9.17 2.70
C ASN A 256 -15.46 -8.01 2.47
N LEU A 257 -15.96 -6.88 2.01
CA LEU A 257 -15.24 -5.61 2.04
C LEU A 257 -15.57 -4.85 3.31
N THR A 258 -14.56 -4.33 3.98
CA THR A 258 -14.72 -3.61 5.24
C THR A 258 -13.70 -2.48 5.33
N HIS A 259 -13.99 -1.48 6.18
CA HIS A 259 -13.07 -0.37 6.46
C HIS A 259 -12.63 0.46 5.25
N LEU A 260 -13.48 0.55 4.22
CA LEU A 260 -13.18 1.37 3.03
C LEU A 260 -13.03 2.85 3.38
N ASP A 261 -13.48 3.28 4.56
CA ASP A 261 -13.31 4.63 5.08
C ASP A 261 -11.97 4.89 5.80
N LYS A 262 -11.24 3.82 6.19
CA LYS A 262 -9.96 3.91 6.89
C LYS A 262 -8.80 4.14 5.91
N HIS A 263 -8.83 5.26 5.20
CA HIS A 263 -7.78 5.70 4.28
C HIS A 263 -6.56 6.30 4.98
N TRP A 264 -5.37 6.10 4.41
CA TRP A 264 -4.17 6.82 4.83
C TRP A 264 -3.89 8.02 3.93
N HIS A 265 -4.00 9.22 4.48
CA HIS A 265 -3.71 10.49 3.79
C HIS A 265 -2.45 11.12 4.36
N TYR A 266 -1.64 11.74 3.49
CA TYR A 266 -0.43 12.43 3.91
C TYR A 266 -0.70 13.93 4.11
N ALA A 267 -0.49 14.44 5.32
CA ALA A 267 -0.60 15.88 5.61
C ALA A 267 0.43 16.72 4.84
N ALA A 268 1.60 16.14 4.56
CA ALA A 268 2.70 16.81 3.85
C ALA A 268 2.67 16.55 2.33
N GLY A 269 1.46 16.46 1.74
CA GLY A 269 1.27 16.29 0.31
C GLY A 269 1.47 17.60 -0.46
N ILE A 270 2.26 17.56 -1.53
CA ILE A 270 2.42 18.67 -2.48
C ILE A 270 2.08 18.20 -3.89
N HIS A 271 1.76 19.15 -4.78
CA HIS A 271 1.70 18.84 -6.21
C HIS A 271 3.06 18.35 -6.69
N TYR A 272 3.06 17.24 -7.43
CA TYR A 272 4.27 16.77 -8.07
C TYR A 272 4.72 17.80 -9.13
N PRO A 273 5.97 18.31 -9.08
CA PRO A 273 6.44 19.33 -10.01
C PRO A 273 6.34 18.88 -11.47
N ASN A 274 5.73 19.71 -12.32
CA ASN A 274 5.61 19.47 -13.78
C ASN A 274 4.99 18.12 -14.16
N SER A 275 4.07 17.59 -13.35
CA SER A 275 3.42 16.32 -13.71
C SER A 275 2.32 16.50 -14.75
N PRO A 276 2.28 15.63 -15.79
CA PRO A 276 1.15 15.59 -16.73
C PRO A 276 -0.08 14.88 -16.13
N ARG A 277 0.06 14.22 -14.96
CA ARG A 277 -1.03 13.50 -14.30
C ARG A 277 -1.90 14.49 -13.50
N PRO A 278 -3.22 14.56 -13.74
CA PRO A 278 -4.13 15.41 -12.97
C PRO A 278 -4.03 15.12 -11.47
N ASN A 279 -3.94 16.17 -10.66
CA ASN A 279 -3.83 16.11 -9.20
C ASN A 279 -2.70 15.22 -8.67
N HIS A 280 -1.65 14.94 -9.45
CA HIS A 280 -0.58 14.07 -8.99
C HIS A 280 0.13 14.66 -7.77
N GLY A 281 0.13 13.89 -6.70
CA GLY A 281 0.69 14.26 -5.41
C GLY A 281 2.01 13.56 -5.11
N LEU A 282 2.87 14.24 -4.40
CA LEU A 282 4.05 13.69 -3.75
C LEU A 282 3.91 13.95 -2.24
N SER A 283 4.12 12.93 -1.42
CA SER A 283 4.29 13.15 0.01
C SER A 283 5.74 13.50 0.30
N LEU A 284 5.95 14.62 0.98
CA LEU A 284 7.23 14.94 1.58
C LEU A 284 7.39 14.17 2.89
N VAL A 285 8.64 13.94 3.25
CA VAL A 285 8.99 13.63 4.63
C VAL A 285 8.82 14.92 5.44
N PRO A 286 7.89 15.00 6.40
CA PRO A 286 7.57 16.27 7.05
C PRO A 286 8.77 16.78 7.85
N PRO A 287 9.19 18.03 7.65
CA PRO A 287 10.27 18.61 8.44
C PRO A 287 9.84 18.77 9.90
N ARG A 288 10.75 18.45 10.84
CA ARG A 288 10.45 18.46 12.28
C ARG A 288 10.15 19.86 12.83
N SER A 289 10.72 20.89 12.21
CA SER A 289 10.63 22.29 12.63
C SER A 289 9.66 23.13 11.80
N ALA A 290 8.93 22.52 10.86
CA ALA A 290 7.99 23.23 10.00
C ALA A 290 6.90 23.94 10.85
N LEU A 291 6.63 25.19 10.52
CA LEU A 291 5.40 25.84 10.97
C LEU A 291 4.27 25.46 10.02
N TRP A 292 3.18 24.92 10.55
CA TRP A 292 2.00 24.61 9.78
C TRP A 292 1.00 25.78 9.85
N MET A 293 0.68 26.34 8.68
CA MET A 293 -0.26 27.43 8.53
C MET A 293 -1.48 26.98 7.71
N ASN A 294 -2.66 27.54 7.99
CA ASN A 294 -3.85 27.35 7.17
C ASN A 294 -3.74 28.16 5.86
N ALA A 295 -4.76 28.04 5.00
CA ALA A 295 -4.83 28.75 3.72
C ALA A 295 -4.64 30.27 3.81
N HIS A 296 -4.93 30.88 4.97
CA HIS A 296 -4.80 32.31 5.23
C HIS A 296 -3.45 32.72 5.85
N GLY A 297 -2.51 31.77 6.01
CA GLY A 297 -1.21 32.03 6.63
C GLY A 297 -1.25 32.10 8.17
N GLN A 298 -2.36 31.71 8.80
CA GLN A 298 -2.48 31.64 10.25
C GLN A 298 -2.03 30.28 10.75
N ARG A 299 -1.37 30.22 11.90
CA ARG A 299 -0.85 28.97 12.47
C ARG A 299 -1.99 28.02 12.86
N ILE A 300 -1.89 26.75 12.47
CA ILE A 300 -2.81 25.68 12.89
C ILE A 300 -2.40 25.19 14.29
N GLY A 301 -3.34 25.10 15.26
CA GLY A 301 -3.03 24.76 16.67
C GLY A 301 -4.24 24.88 17.61
N PRO A 302 -4.06 24.68 18.94
CA PRO A 302 -2.83 24.93 19.75
C PRO A 302 -1.89 23.70 19.91
N PRO A 303 -0.68 23.89 20.49
CA PRO A 303 0.66 23.53 19.95
C PRO A 303 0.84 23.40 18.43
N PRO A 304 2.04 23.66 17.85
CA PRO A 304 2.27 23.41 16.44
C PRO A 304 2.13 21.92 16.12
N LEU A 305 1.59 21.63 14.94
CA LEU A 305 1.65 20.29 14.35
C LEU A 305 3.13 19.89 14.18
N VAL A 306 3.57 18.83 14.86
CA VAL A 306 4.95 18.35 14.80
C VAL A 306 5.00 17.12 13.90
N GLY A 307 5.87 17.12 12.88
CA GLY A 307 6.06 15.95 12.01
C GLY A 307 6.42 14.69 12.81
N TYR A 308 5.98 13.52 12.33
CA TYR A 308 6.18 12.20 12.97
C TYR A 308 5.50 11.98 14.32
N THR A 309 4.55 12.85 14.70
CA THR A 309 3.69 12.60 15.86
C THR A 309 2.47 11.81 15.45
N ASP A 310 1.56 12.41 14.68
CA ASP A 310 0.28 11.82 14.27
C ASP A 310 -0.22 12.48 12.97
N THR A 311 0.06 11.85 11.82
CA THR A 311 -0.37 12.35 10.50
C THR A 311 -1.89 12.36 10.36
N ARG A 312 -2.59 11.40 10.99
CA ARG A 312 -4.06 11.34 10.98
C ARG A 312 -4.65 12.60 11.60
N TYR A 313 -4.17 12.97 12.79
CA TYR A 313 -4.56 14.21 13.47
C TYR A 313 -4.20 15.45 12.64
N LEU A 314 -3.01 15.48 12.03
CA LEU A 314 -2.61 16.59 11.16
C LEU A 314 -3.58 16.78 9.98
N VAL A 315 -3.95 15.68 9.30
CA VAL A 315 -4.92 15.71 8.20
C VAL A 315 -6.29 16.20 8.68
N GLU A 316 -6.78 15.70 9.81
CA GLU A 316 -8.02 16.16 10.43
C GLU A 316 -8.01 17.67 10.68
N GLN A 317 -6.94 18.19 11.29
CA GLN A 317 -6.82 19.62 11.57
C GLN A 317 -6.81 20.46 10.29
N ILE A 318 -6.14 20.01 9.23
CA ILE A 318 -6.12 20.67 7.92
C ILE A 318 -7.51 20.66 7.28
N CYS A 319 -8.22 19.53 7.34
CA CYS A 319 -9.57 19.40 6.78
C CYS A 319 -10.59 20.32 7.46
N ARG A 320 -10.35 20.68 8.73
CA ARG A 320 -11.17 21.65 9.48
C ARG A 320 -10.84 23.12 9.19
N GLN A 321 -9.72 23.41 8.53
CA GLN A 321 -9.35 24.79 8.19
C GLN A 321 -10.12 25.30 6.96
N PRO A 322 -10.38 26.62 6.88
CA PRO A 322 -10.83 27.25 5.63
C PRO A 322 -9.90 26.89 4.47
N GLY A 323 -10.48 26.52 3.32
CA GLY A 323 -9.76 26.11 2.12
C GLY A 323 -9.24 24.66 2.13
N GLN A 324 -9.15 24.00 3.30
CA GLN A 324 -8.77 22.59 3.45
C GLN A 324 -7.40 22.22 2.84
N PHE A 325 -6.47 23.17 2.88
CA PHE A 325 -5.04 22.95 2.60
C PHE A 325 -4.19 23.75 3.59
N SER A 326 -2.91 23.41 3.67
CA SER A 326 -1.95 24.04 4.58
C SER A 326 -0.65 24.42 3.90
N TRP A 327 0.05 25.40 4.48
CA TRP A 327 1.43 25.73 4.15
C TRP A 327 2.37 25.20 5.22
N GLN A 328 3.48 24.61 4.79
CA GLN A 328 4.65 24.41 5.65
C GLN A 328 5.61 25.58 5.44
N ILE A 329 5.87 26.35 6.49
CA ILE A 329 6.85 27.43 6.48
C ILE A 329 8.11 26.96 7.20
N LEU A 330 9.23 27.07 6.50
CA LEU A 330 10.57 26.69 6.94
C LEU A 330 11.46 27.91 6.87
N ASN A 331 12.46 27.98 7.75
CA ASN A 331 13.59 28.88 7.54
C ASN A 331 14.71 28.11 6.82
N TRP A 332 15.67 28.84 6.27
CA TRP A 332 16.81 28.28 5.54
C TRP A 332 17.85 27.59 6.43
N LYS A 333 17.69 27.66 7.77
CA LYS A 333 18.74 27.28 8.73
C LYS A 333 18.70 25.81 9.10
#